data_AF-A0A5K8LWM8-F1
#
_entry.id   AF-A0A5K8LWM8-F1
#
_cell.length_a   1.000
_cell.length_b   1.000
_cell.length_c   1.000
_cell.angle_alpha   90.00
_cell.angle_beta   90.00
_cell.angle_gamma   90.00
#
_symmetry.space_group_name_H-M   'P 1'
#
loop_
_entity.id
_entity.type
_entity.pdbx_description
1 polymer ?
#
loop_
_entity_poly.entity_id
_entity_poly.type
_entity_poly.pdbx_seq_one_letter_code
_entity_poly.pdbx_strand_id
1 'polypeptide(L)' 'MIDEVEILLAEIRKYDPNYVPKSVGKYLLVELQSRHLDHQIKYKKIPKYKHRFANSIERHW' A
#
# COMPACT_ATOMS: atom_id res chain seq x y z
N MET A 1 15.51 -17.32 -4.21
CA MET A 1 14.66 -16.12 -4.35
C MET A 1 13.22 -16.42 -3.90
N ILE A 2 13.03 -16.78 -2.63
CA ILE A 2 11.72 -17.04 -2.00
C ILE A 2 11.41 -15.97 -0.94
N ASP A 3 12.40 -15.15 -0.57
CA ASP A 3 12.36 -14.30 0.63
C ASP A 3 11.35 -13.14 0.54
N GLU A 4 11.28 -12.45 -0.61
CA GLU A 4 10.45 -11.24 -0.74
C GLU A 4 8.95 -11.50 -0.57
N VAL A 5 8.46 -12.65 -1.06
CA VAL A 5 7.05 -13.02 -0.97
C VAL A 5 6.66 -13.34 0.48
N GLU A 6 7.49 -14.10 1.19
CA GLU A 6 7.24 -14.46 2.59
C GLU A 6 7.31 -13.23 3.51
N ILE A 7 8.29 -12.34 3.27
CA ILE A 7 8.43 -11.08 4.00
C ILE A 7 7.19 -10.21 3.79
N LEU A 8 6.78 -9.98 2.53
CA LEU A 8 5.61 -9.15 2.25
C LEU A 8 4.32 -9.75 2.82
N LEU A 9 4.16 -11.07 2.74
CA LEU A 9 2.98 -11.74 3.30
C LEU A 9 2.95 -11.60 4.83
N ALA A 10 4.10 -11.73 5.50
CA ALA A 10 4.21 -11.51 6.93
C ALA A 10 3.89 -10.07 7.32
N GLU A 11 4.33 -9.08 6.53
CA GLU A 11 3.97 -7.67 6.74
C GLU A 11 2.48 -7.41 6.53
N ILE A 12 1.88 -7.96 5.47
CA ILE A 12 0.45 -7.83 5.22
C ILE A 12 -0.37 -8.39 6.37
N ARG A 13 0.01 -9.57 6.89
CA ARG A 13 -0.68 -10.21 8.01
C ARG A 13 -0.64 -9.41 9.32
N LYS A 14 0.31 -8.48 9.50
CA LYS A 14 0.33 -7.60 10.68
C LYS A 14 -0.89 -6.68 10.75
N TYR A 15 -1.44 -6.28 9.60
CA TYR A 15 -2.60 -5.38 9.52
C TYR A 15 -3.85 -6.03 8.92
N ASP A 16 -3.71 -7.14 8.18
CA ASP A 16 -4.80 -7.94 7.62
C ASP A 16 -4.54 -9.44 7.88
N PRO A 17 -4.81 -9.95 9.10
CA PRO A 17 -4.42 -11.30 9.52
C PRO A 17 -5.03 -12.44 8.70
N ASN A 18 -6.21 -12.20 8.11
CA ASN A 18 -6.95 -13.18 7.32
C ASN A 18 -6.72 -13.01 5.80
N TYR A 19 -5.75 -12.18 5.40
CA TYR A 19 -5.46 -11.96 4.00
C TYR A 19 -4.94 -13.24 3.33
N VAL A 20 -5.63 -13.64 2.25
CA VAL A 20 -5.25 -14.76 1.38
C VAL A 20 -5.08 -14.21 -0.03
N PRO A 21 -3.87 -14.27 -0.62
CA PRO A 21 -3.66 -13.84 -2.00
C PRO A 21 -4.45 -14.73 -2.96
N LYS A 22 -5.04 -14.13 -4.00
CA LYS A 22 -5.83 -14.85 -5.01
C LYS A 22 -4.97 -15.37 -6.15
N SER A 23 -3.88 -14.67 -6.44
CA SER A 23 -2.96 -14.96 -7.53
C SER A 23 -1.91 -15.96 -7.08
N VAL A 24 -1.49 -16.83 -8.00
CA VAL A 24 -0.44 -17.83 -7.77
C VAL A 24 0.69 -17.65 -8.79
N GLY A 25 1.91 -18.05 -8.43
CA GLY A 25 3.06 -18.03 -9.34
C GLY A 25 3.51 -16.62 -9.71
N LYS A 26 3.58 -16.32 -11.01
CA LYS A 26 4.16 -15.07 -11.57
C LYS A 26 3.50 -13.79 -11.03
N TYR A 27 2.21 -13.84 -10.69
CA TYR A 27 1.45 -12.66 -10.29
C TYR A 27 1.32 -12.48 -8.77
N LEU A 28 1.77 -13.47 -7.98
CA LEU A 28 1.65 -13.43 -6.52
C LEU A 28 2.38 -12.23 -5.92
N LEU A 29 3.63 -11.99 -6.32
CA LEU A 29 4.43 -10.88 -5.80
C LEU A 29 3.77 -9.53 -6.13
N VAL A 30 3.27 -9.37 -7.35
CA VAL A 30 2.62 -8.14 -7.80
C VAL A 30 1.35 -7.87 -6.98
N GLU A 31 0.53 -8.89 -6.73
CA GLU A 31 -0.66 -8.73 -5.89
C GLU A 31 -0.31 -8.30 -4.47
N LEU A 32 0.68 -8.94 -3.85
CA LEU A 32 1.14 -8.60 -2.50
C LEU A 32 1.67 -7.16 -2.45
N GLN A 33 2.47 -6.76 -3.44
CA GLN A 33 3.00 -5.40 -3.53
C GLN A 33 1.89 -4.37 -3.71
N SER A 34 0.91 -4.61 -4.58
CA SER A 34 -0.24 -3.73 -4.76
C SER A 34 -1.05 -3.62 -3.47
N ARG A 35 -1.35 -4.74 -2.80
CA ARG A 35 -2.09 -4.75 -1.53
C ARG A 35 -1.36 -3.98 -0.44
N HIS A 36 -0.05 -4.13 -0.35
CA HIS A 36 0.78 -3.43 0.61
C HIS A 36 0.84 -1.92 0.33
N LEU A 37 0.98 -1.54 -0.94
CA LEU A 37 0.96 -0.14 -1.37
C LEU A 37 -0.38 0.52 -1.06
N ASP A 38 -1.51 -0.14 -1.34
CA ASP A 38 -2.84 0.37 -1.04
C ASP A 38 -3.03 0.65 0.45
N HIS A 39 -2.56 -0.27 1.30
CA HIS A 39 -2.57 -0.08 2.75
C HIS A 39 -1.70 1.14 3.13
N GLN A 40 -0.48 1.24 2.60
CA GLN A 40 0.35 2.40 2.86
C GLN A 40 -0.32 3.70 2.41
N ILE A 41 -0.94 3.76 1.23
CA ILE A 41 -1.61 4.97 0.75
C ILE A 41 -2.78 5.35 1.67
N LYS A 42 -3.58 4.37 2.10
CA LYS A 42 -4.75 4.59 2.95
C LYS A 42 -4.38 5.09 4.35
N TYR A 43 -3.33 4.53 4.95
CA TYR A 43 -2.98 4.77 6.35
C TYR A 43 -1.78 5.71 6.55
N LYS A 44 -1.00 6.01 5.51
CA LYS A 44 0.06 7.01 5.58
C LYS A 44 -0.60 8.38 5.64
N LYS A 45 -0.55 8.98 6.83
CA LYS A 45 -0.95 10.38 7.06
C LYS A 45 -0.38 11.25 5.95
N ILE A 46 -1.25 11.85 5.14
CA ILE A 46 -0.85 12.90 4.23
C ILE A 46 -0.20 13.99 5.10
N PRO A 47 1.07 14.35 4.85
CA PRO A 47 1.70 15.41 5.61
C PRO A 47 0.87 16.69 5.48
N LYS A 48 0.60 17.38 6.61
CA LYS A 48 -0.26 18.58 6.65
C LYS A 48 0.10 19.64 5.59
N TYR A 49 1.34 19.68 5.12
CA TYR A 49 1.78 20.60 4.08
C TYR A 49 1.21 20.30 2.69
N LYS A 50 0.97 19.03 2.32
CA LYS A 50 0.34 18.68 1.02
C LYS A 50 -1.09 19.23 0.92
N HIS A 51 -1.80 19.27 2.05
CA HIS A 51 -3.13 19.87 2.15
C HIS A 51 -3.12 21.40 1.99
N ARG A 52 -2.04 22.09 2.43
CA ARG A 52 -1.91 23.54 2.21
C ARG A 52 -1.71 23.87 0.73
N PHE A 53 -0.95 23.06 -0.01
CA PHE A 53 -0.75 23.25 -1.44
C PHE A 53 -2.01 22.97 -2.26
N ALA A 54 -2.77 21.91 -1.94
CA ALA A 54 -4.05 21.63 -2.61
C ALA A 54 -5.03 22.81 -2.49
N ASN A 55 -5.18 23.36 -1.28
CA ASN A 55 -6.05 24.52 -1.03
C ASN A 55 -5.52 25.83 -1.65
N SER A 56 -4.20 25.95 -1.90
CA SER A 56 -3.60 27.16 -2.48
C SER A 56 -3.79 27.24 -4.00
N ILE A 57 -3.83 26.09 -4.67
CA ILE A 57 -4.06 25.99 -6.13
C ILE A 57 -5.54 26.22 -6.44
N GLU A 58 -6.44 25.66 -5.62
CA GLU A 58 -7.90 25.83 -5.77
C GLU A 58 -8.37 27.27 -5.57
N ARG A 59 -7.63 28.10 -4.81
CA ARG A 59 -7.94 29.53 -4.61
C ARG A 59 -7.46 30.45 -5.74
N HIS A 60 -6.69 29.93 -6.70
CA HIS A 60 -6.10 30.72 -7.80
C HIS A 60 -6.72 30.39 -9.18
N TRP A 61 -7.78 29.59 -9.22
CA TRP A 61 -8.58 29.32 -10.42
C TRP A 61 -9.99 29.91 -10.25
#